data_AF-A0A821XSH6-F1
#
_entry.id   AF-A0A821XSH6-F1
#
_cell.length_a   1.000
_cell.length_b   1.000
_cell.length_c   1.000
_cell.angle_alpha   90.00
_cell.angle_beta   90.00
_cell.angle_gamma   90.00
#
_symmetry.space_group_name_H-M   'P 1'
#
loop_
_entity.id
_entity.type
_entity.pdbx_description
1 polymer ?
#
loop_
_entity_poly.entity_id
_entity_poly.type
_entity_poly.pdbx_seq_one_letter_code
_entity_poly.pdbx_strand_id
1 'polypeptide(L)'
;MQSHQNPMYHLMNIDKLQNRKNKLVKALIASAASLIDISEEDVLNDAFYLASRETFTYAVLFDESLNSLPIHAQAIIHLKNKWKSWESTGIHAQEVSRWQSFTMEQTAIIHHIWTLVIPAKGSIHPLDGLFDATHRNMKAKMEMNDKVVTCIDAYCQQASDKDAYYELVRQWHDRFDREVVKSIEISPSLKRIVPFAEKFNQFANVRSWRAFLNQQMTINAVKGPLQRQPMAANEPQIENNAPLQDEPASPDQIQVEIRNMTAEPVKFKCMEILEMAAQILDLFQKKLQDICASQQTNSIQNIIRIFPDIQQAENDLNQLQPLLDPLALPQLLSIVSFWKNSSRIHHICKGLSFLSKAVSASIDSTLLDSVCAINERTSGGECALTYEKYRDEIERPLSDNMLTLFSYYSSSSDLFD
;
A
#
# COMPACT_ATOMS: atom_id res chain seq x y z
N MET A 1 10.96 -39.74 21.77
CA MET A 1 10.89 -41.12 22.33
C MET A 1 12.17 -41.95 22.13
N GLN A 2 13.24 -41.40 21.52
CA GLN A 2 14.53 -42.08 21.32
C GLN A 2 15.52 -41.97 22.49
N SER A 3 15.07 -41.59 23.70
CA SER A 3 15.96 -41.80 24.83
C SER A 3 16.23 -43.29 24.91
N HIS A 4 17.50 -43.70 24.81
CA HIS A 4 17.92 -45.09 25.05
C HIS A 4 17.55 -45.58 26.46
N GLN A 5 16.88 -44.75 27.27
CA GLN A 5 16.32 -45.08 28.56
C GLN A 5 14.81 -45.39 28.50
N ASN A 6 14.11 -45.19 27.37
CA ASN A 6 12.69 -45.50 27.24
C ASN A 6 12.48 -47.03 27.05
N PRO A 7 11.85 -47.74 28.00
CA PRO A 7 11.65 -49.19 27.91
C PRO A 7 10.80 -49.61 26.70
N MET A 8 9.84 -48.77 26.31
CA MET A 8 8.95 -49.04 25.18
C MET A 8 9.70 -49.04 23.85
N TYR A 9 10.68 -48.14 23.69
CA TYR A 9 11.56 -48.11 22.51
C TYR A 9 12.35 -49.43 22.36
N HIS A 10 12.89 -49.96 23.47
CA HIS A 10 13.59 -51.24 23.47
C HIS A 10 12.68 -52.42 23.16
N LEU A 11 11.47 -52.44 23.74
CA LEU A 11 10.48 -53.48 23.44
C LEU A 11 10.08 -53.50 21.96
N MET A 12 9.85 -52.31 21.37
CA MET A 12 9.54 -52.17 19.94
C MET A 12 10.70 -52.64 19.05
N ASN A 13 11.94 -52.31 19.41
CA ASN A 13 13.13 -52.78 18.67
C ASN A 13 13.30 -54.29 18.75
N ILE A 14 13.07 -54.91 19.92
CA ILE A 14 13.10 -56.36 20.09
C ILE A 14 12.01 -57.01 19.23
N ASP A 15 10.79 -56.46 19.20
CA ASP A 15 9.69 -56.99 18.38
C ASP A 15 10.03 -56.95 16.89
N LYS A 16 10.65 -55.85 16.41
CA LYS A 16 11.15 -55.73 15.02
C LYS A 16 12.22 -56.76 14.70
N LEU A 17 13.24 -56.91 15.55
CA LEU A 17 14.32 -57.89 15.36
C LEU A 17 13.80 -59.33 15.32
N GLN A 18 12.68 -59.60 15.98
CA GLN A 18 12.02 -60.91 16.02
C GLN A 18 10.92 -61.07 14.95
N ASN A 19 10.90 -60.20 13.93
CA ASN A 19 9.91 -60.18 12.85
C ASN A 19 8.46 -60.19 13.37
N ARG A 20 8.21 -59.56 14.52
CA ARG A 20 6.91 -59.44 15.17
C ARG A 20 6.23 -60.77 15.44
N LYS A 21 6.99 -61.84 15.71
CA LYS A 21 6.42 -63.18 16.01
C LYS A 21 6.33 -63.50 17.49
N ASN A 22 7.01 -62.74 18.35
CA ASN A 22 7.10 -63.04 19.77
C ASN A 22 5.87 -62.54 20.55
N LYS A 23 5.04 -63.49 21.00
CA LYS A 23 3.81 -63.19 21.75
C LYS A 23 4.08 -62.50 23.10
N LEU A 24 5.17 -62.84 23.78
CA LEU A 24 5.52 -62.23 25.06
C LEU A 24 5.88 -60.76 24.88
N VAL A 25 6.72 -60.45 23.89
CA VAL A 25 7.11 -59.06 23.58
C VAL A 25 5.88 -58.24 23.19
N LYS A 26 4.98 -58.78 22.37
CA LYS A 26 3.70 -58.12 22.04
C LYS A 26 2.82 -57.86 23.26
N ALA A 27 2.72 -58.81 24.18
CA ALA A 27 1.94 -58.64 25.41
C ALA A 27 2.55 -57.54 26.31
N LEU A 28 3.88 -57.48 26.40
CA LEU A 28 4.58 -56.43 27.14
C LEU A 28 4.40 -55.05 26.49
N ILE A 29 4.48 -54.95 25.16
CA ILE A 29 4.19 -53.72 24.41
C ILE A 29 2.75 -53.27 24.67
N ALA A 30 1.77 -54.17 24.56
CA ALA A 30 0.37 -53.86 24.79
C ALA A 30 0.11 -53.39 26.23
N SER A 31 0.69 -54.09 27.21
CA SER A 31 0.58 -53.71 28.62
C SER A 31 1.23 -52.36 28.89
N ALA A 32 2.42 -52.08 28.35
CA ALA A 32 3.09 -50.81 28.51
C ALA A 32 2.32 -49.66 27.83
N ALA A 33 1.83 -49.88 26.60
CA ALA A 33 1.02 -48.91 25.86
C ALA A 33 -0.28 -48.56 26.59
N SER A 34 -0.92 -49.53 27.25
CA SER A 34 -2.16 -49.29 28.01
C SER A 34 -2.00 -48.38 29.23
N LEU A 35 -0.77 -48.14 29.68
CA LEU A 35 -0.46 -47.25 30.79
C LEU A 35 -0.14 -45.82 30.33
N ILE A 36 -0.01 -45.60 29.02
CA ILE A 36 0.32 -44.29 28.46
C ILE A 36 -0.99 -43.60 28.07
N ASP A 37 -1.27 -42.48 28.72
CA ASP A 37 -2.28 -41.54 28.26
C ASP A 37 -1.62 -40.51 27.35
N ILE A 38 -2.21 -40.28 26.17
CA ILE A 38 -1.71 -39.28 25.21
C ILE A 38 -2.77 -38.20 25.08
N SER A 39 -2.44 -36.98 25.49
CA SER A 39 -3.37 -35.86 25.41
C SER A 39 -3.52 -35.34 23.98
N GLU A 40 -4.59 -34.61 23.71
CA GLU A 40 -4.77 -33.94 22.41
C GLU A 40 -3.64 -32.94 22.12
N GLU A 41 -3.14 -32.25 23.16
CA GLU A 41 -2.03 -31.31 23.05
C GLU A 41 -0.72 -32.01 22.69
N ASP A 42 -0.43 -33.16 23.30
CA ASP A 42 0.76 -33.96 22.97
C ASP A 42 0.72 -34.43 21.51
N VAL A 43 -0.43 -34.94 21.07
CA VAL A 43 -0.64 -35.35 19.68
C VAL A 43 -0.41 -34.18 18.73
N LEU A 44 -0.98 -33.00 19.03
CA LEU A 44 -0.84 -31.83 18.18
C LEU A 44 0.59 -31.29 18.15
N ASN A 45 1.27 -31.28 19.30
CA ASN A 45 2.66 -30.89 19.40
C ASN A 45 3.55 -31.79 18.53
N ASP A 46 3.39 -33.10 18.65
CA ASP A 46 4.19 -34.07 17.90
C ASP A 46 3.81 -34.17 16.40
N ALA A 47 2.57 -33.83 16.04
CA ALA A 47 2.06 -33.94 14.68
C ALA A 47 2.12 -32.64 13.86
N PHE A 48 2.31 -31.50 14.50
CA PHE A 48 2.33 -30.19 13.84
C PHE A 48 3.46 -29.31 14.35
N TYR A 49 3.48 -28.93 15.64
CA TYR A 49 4.41 -27.91 16.12
C TYR A 49 5.89 -28.34 16.15
N LEU A 50 6.14 -29.60 16.52
CA LEU A 50 7.46 -30.22 16.67
C LEU A 50 7.54 -31.52 15.85
N ALA A 51 6.90 -31.54 14.68
CA ALA A 51 6.83 -32.71 13.84
C ALA A 51 8.23 -33.27 13.50
N SER A 52 8.44 -34.52 13.87
CA SER A 52 9.67 -35.27 13.62
C SER A 52 9.35 -36.78 13.60
N ARG A 53 10.20 -37.58 12.94
CA ARG A 53 10.07 -39.06 12.96
C ARG A 53 10.38 -39.66 14.33
N GLU A 54 10.96 -38.88 15.23
CA GLU A 54 11.41 -39.29 16.56
C GLU A 54 10.37 -39.04 17.67
N THR A 55 9.28 -38.36 17.31
CA THR A 55 8.18 -38.04 18.21
C THR A 55 7.41 -39.29 18.60
N PHE A 56 6.71 -39.23 19.73
CA PHE A 56 5.95 -40.37 20.20
C PHE A 56 4.75 -40.63 19.29
N THR A 57 4.04 -39.57 18.90
CA THR A 57 2.90 -39.70 17.99
C THR A 57 3.30 -40.30 16.64
N TYR A 58 4.46 -39.94 16.07
CA TYR A 58 4.91 -40.55 14.82
C TYR A 58 5.11 -42.07 14.96
N ALA A 59 5.75 -42.52 16.06
CA ALA A 59 5.92 -43.94 16.33
C ALA A 59 4.57 -44.64 16.56
N VAL A 60 3.65 -44.03 17.31
CA VAL A 60 2.30 -44.55 17.55
C VAL A 60 1.53 -44.75 16.25
N LEU A 61 1.66 -43.84 15.28
CA LEU A 61 0.89 -43.86 14.03
C LEU A 61 1.46 -44.81 12.95
N PHE A 62 2.77 -45.02 12.93
CA PHE A 62 3.42 -45.72 11.81
C PHE A 62 4.15 -47.01 12.20
N ASP A 63 4.33 -47.30 13.48
CA ASP A 63 4.90 -48.58 13.90
C ASP A 63 3.82 -49.67 13.99
N GLU A 64 3.94 -50.69 13.15
CA GLU A 64 2.97 -51.79 13.10
C GLU A 64 2.75 -52.51 14.43
N SER A 65 3.71 -52.47 15.36
CA SER A 65 3.56 -53.06 16.68
C SER A 65 2.51 -52.32 17.55
N LEU A 66 2.14 -51.08 17.17
CA LEU A 66 1.19 -50.22 17.88
C LEU A 66 -0.14 -50.04 17.16
N ASN A 67 -0.22 -50.34 15.85
CA ASN A 67 -1.40 -50.09 15.01
C ASN A 67 -2.71 -50.71 15.53
N SER A 68 -2.64 -51.87 16.19
CA SER A 68 -3.82 -52.56 16.73
C SER A 68 -4.16 -52.17 18.17
N LEU A 69 -3.37 -51.29 18.80
CA LEU A 69 -3.53 -50.91 20.20
C LEU A 69 -4.46 -49.69 20.34
N PRO A 70 -5.15 -49.55 21.49
CA PRO A 70 -6.05 -48.42 21.74
C PRO A 70 -5.40 -47.04 21.57
N ILE A 71 -4.13 -46.90 21.92
CA ILE A 71 -3.37 -45.64 21.83
C ILE A 71 -3.26 -45.12 20.39
N HIS A 72 -3.15 -46.01 19.39
CA HIS A 72 -3.16 -45.63 17.97
C HIS A 72 -4.53 -45.05 17.59
N ALA A 73 -5.62 -45.71 17.99
CA ALA A 73 -6.98 -45.21 17.74
C ALA A 73 -7.23 -43.85 18.41
N GLN A 74 -6.74 -43.66 19.64
CA GLN A 74 -6.82 -42.39 20.37
C GLN A 74 -6.09 -41.27 19.62
N ALA A 75 -4.84 -41.49 19.18
CA ALA A 75 -4.09 -40.51 18.40
C ALA A 75 -4.81 -40.11 17.10
N ILE A 76 -5.37 -41.09 16.37
CA ILE A 76 -6.16 -40.84 15.15
C ILE A 76 -7.43 -40.02 15.45
N ILE A 77 -8.11 -40.29 16.57
CA ILE A 77 -9.30 -39.53 16.98
C ILE A 77 -8.93 -38.06 17.27
N HIS A 78 -7.85 -37.81 18.02
CA HIS A 78 -7.39 -36.45 18.30
C HIS A 78 -7.02 -35.69 17.02
N LEU A 79 -6.28 -36.31 16.10
CA LEU A 79 -5.96 -35.73 14.80
C LEU A 79 -7.21 -35.43 13.96
N LYS A 80 -8.19 -36.35 13.93
CA LYS A 80 -9.46 -36.13 13.22
C LYS A 80 -10.26 -34.97 13.82
N ASN A 81 -10.29 -34.86 15.14
CA ASN A 81 -10.98 -33.77 15.83
C ASN A 81 -10.34 -32.43 15.51
N LYS A 82 -9.01 -32.35 15.56
CA LYS A 82 -8.28 -31.12 15.19
C LYS A 82 -8.46 -30.76 13.72
N TRP A 83 -8.40 -31.72 12.80
CA TRP A 83 -8.70 -31.48 11.38
C TRP A 83 -10.11 -30.90 11.18
N LYS A 84 -11.12 -31.50 11.82
CA LYS A 84 -12.50 -30.98 11.78
C LYS A 84 -12.59 -29.57 12.36
N SER A 85 -11.86 -29.28 13.44
CA SER A 85 -11.80 -27.93 14.02
C SER A 85 -11.21 -26.93 13.03
N TRP A 86 -10.12 -27.27 12.35
CA TRP A 86 -9.54 -26.41 11.32
C TRP A 86 -10.48 -26.19 10.13
N GLU A 87 -11.17 -27.23 9.65
CA GLU A 87 -12.16 -27.09 8.56
C GLU A 87 -13.36 -26.21 8.97
N SER A 88 -13.90 -26.42 10.17
CA SER A 88 -15.15 -25.78 10.62
C SER A 88 -14.93 -24.38 11.22
N THR A 89 -14.09 -24.29 12.25
CA THR A 89 -13.81 -23.09 13.03
C THR A 89 -12.75 -22.22 12.35
N GLY A 90 -11.74 -22.84 11.74
CA GLY A 90 -10.61 -22.18 11.09
C GLY A 90 -9.28 -22.41 11.83
N ILE A 91 -8.22 -21.79 11.33
CA ILE A 91 -6.84 -21.92 11.83
C ILE A 91 -6.41 -20.62 12.53
N HIS A 92 -5.64 -20.71 13.61
CA HIS A 92 -5.06 -19.55 14.29
C HIS A 92 -3.94 -18.89 13.47
N ALA A 93 -3.75 -17.57 13.62
CA ALA A 93 -2.69 -16.85 12.89
C ALA A 93 -1.30 -17.44 13.16
N GLN A 94 -1.00 -17.81 14.42
CA GLN A 94 0.26 -18.43 14.80
C GLN A 94 0.50 -19.79 14.13
N GLU A 95 -0.56 -20.60 13.98
CA GLU A 95 -0.48 -21.89 13.27
C GLU A 95 -0.16 -21.67 11.77
N VAL A 96 -0.76 -20.64 11.15
CA VAL A 96 -0.45 -20.25 9.77
C VAL A 96 1.00 -19.77 9.62
N SER A 97 1.45 -18.88 10.52
CA SER A 97 2.85 -18.42 10.51
C SER A 97 3.83 -19.57 10.73
N ARG A 98 3.51 -20.51 11.61
CA ARG A 98 4.31 -21.71 11.84
C ARG A 98 4.38 -22.58 10.59
N TRP A 99 3.25 -22.79 9.91
CA TRP A 99 3.18 -23.54 8.65
C TRP A 99 4.14 -22.99 7.58
N GLN A 100 4.16 -21.67 7.40
CA GLN A 100 5.05 -21.00 6.44
C GLN A 100 6.55 -21.09 6.81
N SER A 101 6.86 -21.44 8.07
CA SER A 101 8.24 -21.51 8.59
C SER A 101 8.84 -22.92 8.62
N PHE A 102 8.06 -23.96 8.30
CA PHE A 102 8.55 -25.34 8.36
C PHE A 102 9.62 -25.61 7.31
N THR A 103 10.57 -26.48 7.65
CA THR A 103 11.54 -27.02 6.68
C THR A 103 10.86 -28.03 5.77
N MET A 104 11.46 -28.32 4.60
CA MET A 104 10.94 -29.34 3.69
C MET A 104 10.75 -30.71 4.36
N GLU A 105 11.66 -31.09 5.26
CA GLU A 105 11.57 -32.35 6.00
C GLU A 105 10.39 -32.36 6.98
N GLN A 106 10.21 -31.28 7.74
CA GLN A 106 9.07 -31.13 8.66
C GLN A 106 7.75 -31.17 7.89
N THR A 107 7.65 -30.43 6.79
CA THR A 107 6.48 -30.43 5.91
C THR A 107 6.17 -31.84 5.41
N ALA A 108 7.17 -32.59 4.94
CA ALA A 108 6.97 -33.98 4.50
C ALA A 108 6.46 -34.91 5.62
N ILE A 109 6.96 -34.75 6.85
CA ILE A 109 6.51 -35.52 8.03
C ILE A 109 5.07 -35.17 8.39
N ILE A 110 4.74 -33.87 8.43
CA ILE A 110 3.39 -33.38 8.71
C ILE A 110 2.43 -33.92 7.65
N HIS A 111 2.75 -33.81 6.37
CA HIS A 111 1.93 -34.42 5.32
C HIS A 111 1.71 -35.92 5.54
N HIS A 112 2.78 -36.66 5.84
CA HIS A 112 2.67 -38.09 6.08
C HIS A 112 1.68 -38.40 7.22
N ILE A 113 1.80 -37.72 8.36
CA ILE A 113 0.87 -37.86 9.50
C ILE A 113 -0.56 -37.51 9.09
N TRP A 114 -0.78 -36.32 8.52
CA TRP A 114 -2.12 -35.79 8.30
C TRP A 114 -2.87 -36.48 7.15
N THR A 115 -2.16 -37.14 6.21
CA THR A 115 -2.81 -38.00 5.20
C THR A 115 -3.59 -39.19 5.79
N LEU A 116 -3.30 -39.60 7.03
CA LEU A 116 -4.05 -40.65 7.72
C LEU A 116 -5.49 -40.24 8.10
N VAL A 117 -5.74 -38.94 8.27
CA VAL A 117 -7.01 -38.42 8.80
C VAL A 117 -7.76 -37.52 7.82
N ILE A 118 -7.06 -36.95 6.83
CA ILE A 118 -7.66 -36.11 5.80
C ILE A 118 -8.36 -37.01 4.77
N PRO A 119 -9.67 -36.83 4.53
CA PRO A 119 -10.38 -37.60 3.50
C PRO A 119 -9.82 -37.29 2.11
N ALA A 120 -9.66 -38.32 1.27
CA ALA A 120 -9.22 -38.18 -0.11
C ALA A 120 -10.30 -37.47 -0.97
N LYS A 121 -10.41 -36.15 -0.87
CA LYS A 121 -11.40 -35.31 -1.56
C LYS A 121 -10.96 -34.89 -2.98
N GLY A 122 -10.17 -35.70 -3.69
CA GLY A 122 -9.71 -35.40 -5.06
C GLY A 122 -8.71 -34.24 -5.20
N SER A 123 -8.40 -33.51 -4.13
CA SER A 123 -7.26 -32.60 -4.05
C SER A 123 -6.01 -33.35 -3.63
N ILE A 124 -4.90 -33.08 -4.32
CA ILE A 124 -3.61 -33.76 -4.10
C ILE A 124 -3.04 -33.40 -2.71
N HIS A 125 -3.34 -32.20 -2.19
CA HIS A 125 -2.93 -31.75 -0.85
C HIS A 125 -3.99 -30.86 -0.17
N PRO A 126 -5.00 -31.46 0.49
CA PRO A 126 -6.06 -30.68 1.15
C PRO A 126 -5.58 -29.83 2.33
N LEU A 127 -4.47 -30.21 2.98
CA LEU A 127 -3.85 -29.46 4.06
C LEU A 127 -3.27 -28.13 3.55
N ASP A 128 -2.47 -28.17 2.49
CA ASP A 128 -1.86 -26.98 1.88
C ASP A 128 -2.92 -25.99 1.42
N GLY A 129 -3.95 -26.49 0.73
CA GLY A 129 -5.04 -25.65 0.26
C GLY A 129 -5.74 -24.90 1.40
N LEU A 130 -5.90 -25.54 2.57
CA LEU A 130 -6.51 -24.91 3.73
C LEU A 130 -5.61 -23.84 4.36
N PHE A 131 -4.32 -24.15 4.56
CA PHE A 131 -3.36 -23.20 5.13
C PHE A 131 -3.09 -22.03 4.18
N ASP A 132 -2.95 -22.26 2.87
CA ASP A 132 -2.75 -21.23 1.86
C ASP A 132 -3.97 -20.31 1.72
N ALA A 133 -5.17 -20.87 1.72
CA ALA A 133 -6.40 -20.07 1.72
C ALA A 133 -6.49 -19.20 2.97
N THR A 134 -6.13 -19.75 4.13
CA THR A 134 -6.12 -19.00 5.40
C THR A 134 -5.04 -17.93 5.42
N HIS A 135 -3.85 -18.22 4.90
CA HIS A 135 -2.76 -17.27 4.77
C HIS A 135 -3.12 -16.09 3.85
N ARG A 136 -3.77 -16.35 2.70
CA ARG A 136 -4.27 -15.27 1.83
C ARG A 136 -5.30 -14.39 2.53
N ASN A 137 -6.21 -14.99 3.31
CA ASN A 137 -7.20 -14.26 4.10
C ASN A 137 -6.52 -13.40 5.18
N MET A 138 -5.57 -13.98 5.92
CA MET A 138 -4.73 -13.30 6.91
C MET A 138 -4.05 -12.08 6.28
N LYS A 139 -3.36 -12.26 5.15
CA LYS A 139 -2.65 -11.19 4.45
C LYS A 139 -3.58 -10.07 3.98
N ALA A 140 -4.72 -10.42 3.37
CA ALA A 140 -5.69 -9.43 2.90
C ALA A 140 -6.24 -8.56 4.04
N LYS A 141 -6.46 -9.16 5.22
CA LYS A 141 -6.90 -8.43 6.42
C LYS A 141 -5.83 -7.51 6.97
N MET A 142 -4.57 -7.96 7.03
CA MET A 142 -3.44 -7.11 7.44
C MET A 142 -3.24 -5.95 6.47
N GLU A 143 -3.22 -6.21 5.16
CA GLU A 143 -3.10 -5.18 4.12
C GLU A 143 -4.23 -4.13 4.22
N MET A 144 -5.47 -4.57 4.50
CA MET A 144 -6.59 -3.64 4.72
C MET A 144 -6.37 -2.76 5.95
N ASN A 145 -5.85 -3.33 7.02
CA ASN A 145 -5.57 -2.59 8.24
C ASN A 145 -4.42 -1.58 8.06
N ASP A 146 -3.35 -1.98 7.38
CA ASP A 146 -2.22 -1.09 7.03
C ASP A 146 -2.68 0.09 6.16
N LYS A 147 -3.58 -0.17 5.20
CA LYS A 147 -4.21 0.88 4.39
C LYS A 147 -5.00 1.86 5.27
N VAL A 148 -5.78 1.37 6.22
CA VAL A 148 -6.56 2.22 7.13
C VAL A 148 -5.66 3.07 8.01
N VAL A 149 -4.60 2.49 8.59
CA VAL A 149 -3.60 3.22 9.39
C VAL A 149 -2.96 4.33 8.57
N THR A 150 -2.46 3.99 7.37
CA THR A 150 -1.86 4.96 6.45
C THR A 150 -2.80 6.11 6.13
N CYS A 151 -4.09 5.83 5.91
CA CYS A 151 -5.10 6.84 5.63
C CYS A 151 -5.34 7.77 6.83
N ILE A 152 -5.45 7.21 8.04
CA ILE A 152 -5.62 7.99 9.27
C ILE A 152 -4.38 8.87 9.55
N ASP A 153 -3.18 8.29 9.43
CA ASP A 153 -1.92 9.00 9.59
C ASP A 153 -1.79 10.13 8.56
N ALA A 154 -2.22 9.89 7.34
CA ALA A 154 -2.16 10.87 6.29
C ALA A 154 -3.16 12.01 6.53
N TYR A 155 -4.44 11.71 6.70
CA TYR A 155 -5.51 12.70 6.55
C TYR A 155 -6.11 13.16 7.87
N CYS A 156 -6.09 12.33 8.90
CA CYS A 156 -6.85 12.54 10.13
C CYS A 156 -5.99 13.01 11.32
N GLN A 157 -4.81 13.59 11.08
CA GLN A 157 -3.88 14.02 12.14
C GLN A 157 -4.51 14.97 13.16
N GLN A 158 -5.46 15.82 12.73
CA GLN A 158 -6.14 16.81 13.57
C GLN A 158 -7.53 16.34 14.03
N ALA A 159 -7.91 15.09 13.76
CA ALA A 159 -9.22 14.57 14.12
C ALA A 159 -9.38 14.43 15.64
N SER A 160 -10.55 14.79 16.16
CA SER A 160 -10.89 14.66 17.59
C SER A 160 -10.93 13.22 18.09
N ASP A 161 -11.25 12.27 17.22
CA ASP A 161 -11.42 10.84 17.50
C ASP A 161 -10.30 9.97 16.93
N LYS A 162 -9.19 10.58 16.49
CA LYS A 162 -8.00 9.88 15.95
C LYS A 162 -7.55 8.74 16.86
N ASP A 163 -7.35 9.02 18.15
CA ASP A 163 -6.83 8.05 19.12
C ASP A 163 -7.77 6.86 19.31
N ALA A 164 -9.09 7.08 19.22
CA ALA A 164 -10.07 6.02 19.29
C ALA A 164 -9.93 5.04 18.11
N TYR A 165 -9.56 5.52 16.92
CA TYR A 165 -9.27 4.65 15.78
C TYR A 165 -7.97 3.87 15.93
N TYR A 166 -6.89 4.45 16.47
CA TYR A 166 -5.67 3.68 16.77
C TYR A 166 -5.91 2.61 17.82
N GLU A 167 -6.72 2.90 18.83
CA GLU A 167 -7.09 1.91 19.83
C GLU A 167 -7.87 0.75 19.19
N LEU A 168 -8.79 1.02 18.26
CA LEU A 168 -9.47 -0.03 17.49
C LEU A 168 -8.49 -0.85 16.63
N VAL A 169 -7.51 -0.21 15.99
CA VAL A 169 -6.47 -0.89 15.21
C VAL A 169 -5.60 -1.77 16.11
N ARG A 170 -5.23 -1.29 17.29
CA ARG A 170 -4.43 -2.03 18.26
C ARG A 170 -5.19 -3.24 18.79
N GLN A 171 -6.43 -3.06 19.22
CA GLN A 171 -7.31 -4.15 19.66
C GLN A 171 -7.50 -5.19 18.55
N TRP A 172 -7.61 -4.74 17.30
CA TRP A 172 -7.71 -5.64 16.17
C TRP A 172 -6.43 -6.49 16.01
N HIS A 173 -5.23 -5.89 16.10
CA HIS A 173 -3.97 -6.64 16.07
C HIS A 173 -3.83 -7.62 17.24
N ASP A 174 -4.14 -7.17 18.46
CA ASP A 174 -4.04 -8.02 19.66
C ASP A 174 -4.96 -9.25 19.56
N ARG A 175 -6.15 -9.09 18.95
CA ARG A 175 -7.05 -10.20 18.62
C ARG A 175 -6.50 -11.06 17.49
N PHE A 176 -5.88 -10.43 16.49
CA PHE A 176 -5.32 -11.12 15.34
C PHE A 176 -4.29 -12.18 15.72
N ASP A 177 -3.45 -11.88 16.71
CA ASP A 177 -2.40 -12.78 17.19
C ASP A 177 -2.90 -13.94 18.05
N ARG A 178 -4.12 -13.83 18.60
CA ARG A 178 -4.66 -14.77 19.59
C ARG A 178 -5.81 -15.62 19.07
N GLU A 179 -6.60 -15.08 18.14
CA GLU A 179 -7.83 -15.70 17.65
C GLU A 179 -7.63 -16.48 16.35
N VAL A 180 -8.70 -17.17 15.95
CA VAL A 180 -8.79 -17.87 14.67
C VAL A 180 -8.94 -16.85 13.54
N VAL A 181 -8.14 -16.97 12.48
CA VAL A 181 -8.12 -16.00 11.36
C VAL A 181 -9.51 -15.76 10.78
N LYS A 182 -10.34 -16.80 10.70
CA LYS A 182 -11.71 -16.74 10.19
C LYS A 182 -12.65 -15.87 11.04
N SER A 183 -12.51 -15.90 12.37
CA SER A 183 -13.40 -15.17 13.30
C SER A 183 -13.04 -13.70 13.46
N ILE A 184 -11.82 -13.31 13.07
CA ILE A 184 -11.36 -11.93 13.23
C ILE A 184 -12.03 -11.06 12.16
N GLU A 185 -12.98 -10.24 12.58
CA GLU A 185 -13.58 -9.23 11.72
C GLU A 185 -12.98 -7.86 11.96
N ILE A 186 -12.79 -7.10 10.88
CA ILE A 186 -12.46 -5.68 10.96
C ILE A 186 -13.68 -4.97 11.54
N SER A 187 -13.44 -4.11 12.54
CA SER A 187 -14.52 -3.41 13.23
C SER A 187 -15.35 -2.58 12.24
N PRO A 188 -16.67 -2.43 12.44
CA PRO A 188 -17.52 -1.66 11.53
C PRO A 188 -17.00 -0.23 11.30
N SER A 189 -16.43 0.40 12.33
CA SER A 189 -15.83 1.74 12.24
C SER A 189 -14.62 1.77 11.30
N LEU A 190 -13.72 0.77 11.38
CA LEU A 190 -12.58 0.66 10.48
C LEU A 190 -13.02 0.29 9.05
N LYS A 191 -14.00 -0.63 8.91
CA LYS A 191 -14.59 -0.99 7.60
C LYS A 191 -15.13 0.23 6.85
N ARG A 192 -15.67 1.25 7.54
CA ARG A 192 -16.13 2.50 6.92
C ARG A 192 -15.00 3.37 6.34
N ILE A 193 -13.77 3.24 6.84
CA ILE A 193 -12.61 3.99 6.34
C ILE A 193 -12.00 3.33 5.10
N VAL A 194 -12.15 2.00 4.95
CA VAL A 194 -11.51 1.22 3.88
C VAL A 194 -11.71 1.83 2.48
N PRO A 195 -12.92 2.23 2.04
CA PRO A 195 -13.09 2.83 0.72
C PRO A 195 -12.31 4.14 0.53
N PHE A 196 -12.19 4.94 1.59
CA PHE A 196 -11.39 6.17 1.56
C PHE A 196 -9.89 5.86 1.51
N ALA A 197 -9.43 4.87 2.29
CA ALA A 197 -8.04 4.43 2.25
C ALA A 197 -7.65 3.92 0.85
N GLU A 198 -8.52 3.15 0.21
CA GLU A 198 -8.32 2.68 -1.17
C GLU A 198 -8.27 3.85 -2.17
N LYS A 199 -9.14 4.86 -2.03
CA LYS A 199 -9.13 6.04 -2.91
C LYS A 199 -7.90 6.94 -2.69
N PHE A 200 -7.51 7.17 -1.43
CA PHE A 200 -6.60 8.27 -1.06
C PHE A 200 -5.15 7.90 -0.81
N ASN A 201 -4.85 6.63 -0.46
CA ASN A 201 -3.48 6.27 -0.06
C ASN A 201 -2.46 6.48 -1.19
N GLN A 202 -2.87 6.28 -2.44
CA GLN A 202 -2.04 6.58 -3.62
C GLN A 202 -1.63 8.06 -3.73
N PHE A 203 -2.37 8.97 -3.08
CA PHE A 203 -2.08 10.41 -3.09
C PHE A 203 -1.47 10.90 -1.77
N ALA A 204 -1.28 10.04 -0.77
CA ALA A 204 -0.88 10.46 0.57
C ALA A 204 0.44 11.24 0.61
N ASN A 205 1.33 11.03 -0.36
CA ASN A 205 2.64 11.67 -0.46
C ASN A 205 2.75 12.70 -1.61
N VAL A 206 1.67 12.95 -2.36
CA VAL A 206 1.65 13.89 -3.48
C VAL A 206 1.60 15.33 -2.96
N ARG A 207 2.65 16.13 -3.20
CA ARG A 207 2.80 17.45 -2.58
C ARG A 207 1.77 18.46 -3.07
N SER A 208 1.51 18.49 -4.37
CA SER A 208 0.49 19.31 -5.02
C SER A 208 -0.90 19.04 -4.45
N TRP A 209 -1.28 17.76 -4.33
CA TRP A 209 -2.53 17.36 -3.68
C TRP A 209 -2.60 17.82 -2.23
N ARG A 210 -1.55 17.58 -1.42
CA ARG A 210 -1.51 18.00 -0.01
C ARG A 210 -1.64 19.51 0.15
N ALA A 211 -0.94 20.28 -0.67
CA ALA A 211 -1.03 21.74 -0.64
C ALA A 211 -2.44 22.23 -0.99
N PHE A 212 -3.05 21.66 -2.03
CA PHE A 212 -4.41 21.99 -2.43
C PHE A 212 -5.44 21.62 -1.35
N LEU A 213 -5.32 20.41 -0.78
CA LEU A 213 -6.18 19.94 0.30
C LEU A 213 -6.11 20.87 1.51
N ASN A 214 -4.90 21.19 1.99
CA ASN A 214 -4.72 22.06 3.16
C ASN A 214 -5.28 23.47 2.92
N GLN A 215 -5.10 24.02 1.71
CA GLN A 215 -5.68 25.30 1.33
C GLN A 215 -7.22 25.27 1.41
N GLN A 216 -7.85 24.25 0.82
CA GLN A 216 -9.32 24.13 0.82
C GLN A 216 -9.88 23.86 2.22
N MET A 217 -9.21 23.02 3.01
CA MET A 217 -9.60 22.75 4.41
C MET A 217 -9.55 24.02 5.26
N THR A 218 -8.53 24.88 5.05
CA THR A 218 -8.43 26.18 5.73
C THR A 218 -9.58 27.11 5.32
N ILE A 219 -9.89 27.18 4.02
CA ILE A 219 -11.02 27.98 3.51
C ILE A 219 -12.34 27.52 4.12
N ASN A 220 -12.57 26.21 4.20
CA ASN A 220 -13.77 25.62 4.79
C ASN A 220 -13.86 25.87 6.30
N ALA A 221 -12.73 25.84 7.02
CA ALA A 221 -12.69 26.15 8.45
C ALA A 221 -13.03 27.61 8.73
N VAL A 222 -12.55 28.56 7.90
CA VAL A 222 -12.82 30.00 8.06
C VAL A 222 -14.26 30.36 7.68
N LYS A 223 -14.84 29.70 6.67
CA LYS A 223 -16.23 29.97 6.24
C LYS A 223 -17.29 29.43 7.22
N GLY A 224 -16.89 28.67 8.23
CA GLY A 224 -17.81 27.99 9.16
C GLY A 224 -18.70 26.96 8.45
N PRO A 225 -19.48 26.15 9.19
CA PRO A 225 -20.44 25.24 8.59
C PRO A 225 -21.65 26.01 8.05
N LEU A 226 -21.47 26.71 6.93
CA LEU A 226 -22.56 27.23 6.12
C LEU A 226 -23.28 26.05 5.47
N GLN A 227 -24.43 25.69 6.06
CA GLN A 227 -25.55 24.93 5.50
C GLN A 227 -25.16 23.75 4.57
N ARG A 228 -25.15 22.54 5.13
CA ARG A 228 -25.46 21.33 4.35
C ARG A 228 -26.92 21.45 3.87
N GLN A 229 -27.14 22.02 2.68
CA GLN A 229 -28.41 21.84 1.98
C GLN A 229 -28.50 20.39 1.50
N PRO A 230 -29.57 19.64 1.85
CA PRO A 230 -29.82 18.35 1.23
C PRO A 230 -30.23 18.57 -0.23
N MET A 231 -29.62 17.81 -1.14
CA MET A 231 -30.09 17.69 -2.52
C MET A 231 -31.52 17.13 -2.50
N ALA A 232 -32.50 17.97 -2.84
CA ALA A 232 -33.83 17.55 -3.22
C ALA A 232 -34.03 17.80 -4.73
N ALA A 233 -34.74 16.85 -5.36
CA ALA A 233 -34.92 16.67 -6.78
C ALA A 233 -35.61 17.85 -7.51
N ASN A 234 -35.35 17.94 -8.82
CA ASN A 234 -36.12 18.53 -9.93
C ASN A 234 -37.53 19.04 -9.55
N GLU A 235 -37.98 20.24 -9.93
CA GLU A 235 -38.27 20.72 -11.30
C GLU A 235 -38.93 22.16 -11.21
N PRO A 236 -39.39 22.85 -12.28
CA PRO A 236 -38.64 23.80 -13.12
C PRO A 236 -39.13 25.29 -13.09
N GLN A 237 -38.24 26.15 -13.61
CA GLN A 237 -38.38 27.45 -14.32
C GLN A 237 -39.34 28.55 -13.85
N ILE A 238 -38.82 29.77 -13.67
CA ILE A 238 -39.37 31.04 -14.20
C ILE A 238 -38.22 32.00 -14.57
N GLU A 239 -38.26 32.52 -15.81
CA GLU A 239 -37.45 33.63 -16.34
C GLU A 239 -37.71 34.94 -15.58
N ASN A 240 -36.68 35.78 -15.39
CA ASN A 240 -36.85 37.22 -15.61
C ASN A 240 -35.51 37.96 -15.71
N ASN A 241 -35.44 38.78 -16.76
CA ASN A 241 -34.41 39.76 -17.06
C ASN A 241 -34.45 40.94 -16.07
N ALA A 242 -33.30 41.37 -15.57
CA ALA A 242 -32.97 42.78 -15.34
C ALA A 242 -31.45 42.94 -15.05
N PRO A 243 -30.79 43.99 -15.57
CA PRO A 243 -29.36 44.23 -15.33
C PRO A 243 -29.16 45.06 -14.05
N LEU A 244 -28.28 44.59 -13.16
CA LEU A 244 -27.79 45.37 -12.03
C LEU A 244 -26.34 45.76 -12.30
N GLN A 245 -26.15 47.06 -12.53
CA GLN A 245 -24.89 47.76 -12.30
C GLN A 245 -24.62 47.74 -10.80
N ASP A 246 -23.42 47.36 -10.38
CA ASP A 246 -22.88 47.77 -9.08
C ASP A 246 -21.35 47.86 -9.16
N GLU A 247 -20.86 48.98 -8.65
CA GLU A 247 -19.46 49.40 -8.56
C GLU A 247 -18.60 48.41 -7.75
N PRO A 248 -17.30 48.26 -8.07
CA PRO A 248 -16.40 47.53 -7.20
C PRO A 248 -16.05 48.36 -5.96
N ALA A 249 -16.49 47.90 -4.80
CA ALA A 249 -16.03 48.40 -3.51
C ALA A 249 -14.51 48.18 -3.36
N SER A 250 -13.83 49.21 -2.83
CA SER A 250 -12.39 49.31 -2.65
C SER A 250 -11.80 48.22 -1.70
N PRO A 251 -10.57 47.70 -1.93
CA PRO A 251 -10.00 46.57 -1.18
C PRO A 251 -9.61 46.86 0.28
N ASP A 252 -9.68 48.11 0.74
CA ASP A 252 -9.03 48.53 1.99
C ASP A 252 -9.92 48.52 3.25
N GLN A 253 -11.19 48.08 3.16
CA GLN A 253 -12.09 48.07 4.33
C GLN A 253 -12.29 46.69 5.01
N ILE A 254 -11.72 45.60 4.48
CA ILE A 254 -11.88 44.26 5.08
C ILE A 254 -10.74 43.89 6.05
N GLN A 255 -9.65 44.67 6.11
CA GLN A 255 -8.45 44.28 6.88
C GLN A 255 -8.43 44.67 8.37
N VAL A 256 -9.48 45.28 8.95
CA VAL A 256 -9.39 45.81 10.33
C VAL A 256 -10.18 45.02 11.39
N GLU A 257 -10.99 44.01 11.04
CA GLU A 257 -11.79 43.25 12.03
C GLU A 257 -11.38 41.79 12.26
N ILE A 258 -10.15 41.40 11.92
CA ILE A 258 -9.59 40.09 12.28
C ILE A 258 -8.49 40.27 13.33
N ARG A 259 -8.83 40.79 14.50
CA ARG A 259 -7.98 40.69 15.69
C ARG A 259 -8.82 40.31 16.91
N ASN A 260 -8.50 39.14 17.46
CA ASN A 260 -8.83 38.66 18.80
C ASN A 260 -10.19 37.97 19.01
N MET A 261 -10.51 36.98 18.18
CA MET A 261 -11.26 35.82 18.69
C MET A 261 -10.31 34.62 18.71
N THR A 262 -9.82 34.27 19.90
CA THR A 262 -9.28 32.93 20.19
C THR A 262 -10.45 31.93 20.14
N ALA A 263 -10.98 31.69 18.94
CA ALA A 263 -11.92 30.61 18.71
C ALA A 263 -11.12 29.31 18.84
N GLU A 264 -11.55 28.42 19.72
CA GLU A 264 -10.99 27.07 19.77
C GLU A 264 -11.07 26.46 18.35
N PRO A 265 -9.99 25.82 17.86
CA PRO A 265 -10.01 25.22 16.53
C PRO A 265 -11.14 24.18 16.49
N VAL A 266 -12.06 24.32 15.54
CA VAL A 266 -13.14 23.36 15.30
C VAL A 266 -12.50 22.00 15.04
N LYS A 267 -12.67 21.05 15.97
CA LYS A 267 -12.12 19.71 15.84
C LYS A 267 -13.12 18.82 15.10
N PHE A 268 -12.79 18.47 13.86
CA PHE A 268 -13.57 17.53 13.06
C PHE A 268 -13.32 16.08 13.50
N LYS A 269 -14.25 15.17 13.19
CA LYS A 269 -14.02 13.72 13.32
C LYS A 269 -13.32 13.15 12.08
N CYS A 270 -12.68 12.00 12.21
CA CYS A 270 -11.99 11.30 11.12
C CYS A 270 -12.88 11.14 9.89
N MET A 271 -14.11 10.65 10.07
CA MET A 271 -15.03 10.44 8.94
C MET A 271 -15.40 11.75 8.24
N GLU A 272 -15.60 12.84 8.99
CA GLU A 272 -15.91 14.14 8.40
C GLU A 272 -14.73 14.68 7.60
N ILE A 273 -13.51 14.52 8.11
CA ILE A 273 -12.28 14.89 7.39
C ILE A 273 -12.15 14.10 6.10
N LEU A 274 -12.38 12.78 6.12
CA LEU A 274 -12.29 11.93 4.94
C LEU A 274 -13.38 12.24 3.91
N GLU A 275 -14.60 12.54 4.34
CA GLU A 275 -15.70 12.97 3.47
C GLU A 275 -15.40 14.33 2.83
N MET A 276 -14.88 15.29 3.58
CA MET A 276 -14.43 16.58 3.04
C MET A 276 -13.27 16.39 2.06
N ALA A 277 -12.28 15.56 2.40
CA ALA A 277 -11.17 15.24 1.51
C ALA A 277 -11.65 14.60 0.20
N ALA A 278 -12.72 13.80 0.22
CA ALA A 278 -13.31 13.22 -0.98
C ALA A 278 -13.87 14.30 -1.92
N GLN A 279 -14.65 15.23 -1.37
CA GLN A 279 -15.21 16.35 -2.13
C GLN A 279 -14.11 17.26 -2.68
N ILE A 280 -13.08 17.54 -1.88
CA ILE A 280 -11.93 18.36 -2.31
C ILE A 280 -11.13 17.64 -3.39
N LEU A 281 -11.03 16.31 -3.35
CA LEU A 281 -10.36 15.53 -4.39
C LEU A 281 -11.10 15.65 -5.72
N ASP A 282 -12.43 15.61 -5.71
CA ASP A 282 -13.22 15.76 -6.93
C ASP A 282 -13.05 17.17 -7.53
N LEU A 283 -12.94 18.21 -6.68
CA LEU A 283 -12.58 19.57 -7.11
C LEU A 283 -11.16 19.66 -7.69
N PHE A 284 -10.20 18.98 -7.06
CA PHE A 284 -8.83 18.93 -7.53
C PHE A 284 -8.71 18.23 -8.88
N GLN A 285 -9.40 17.09 -9.04
CA GLN A 285 -9.48 16.36 -10.29
C GLN A 285 -10.08 17.21 -11.40
N LYS A 286 -11.19 17.93 -11.13
CA LYS A 286 -11.78 18.85 -12.11
C LYS A 286 -10.78 19.93 -12.51
N LYS A 287 -10.07 20.54 -11.55
CA LYS A 287 -9.05 21.55 -11.83
C LYS A 287 -7.90 21.00 -12.69
N LEU A 288 -7.45 19.77 -12.42
CA LEU A 288 -6.44 19.10 -13.23
C LEU A 288 -6.95 18.85 -14.66
N GLN A 289 -8.20 18.38 -14.82
CA GLN A 289 -8.82 18.15 -16.12
C GLN A 289 -8.98 19.44 -16.92
N ASP A 290 -9.42 20.52 -16.28
CA ASP A 290 -9.53 21.84 -16.92
C ASP A 290 -8.17 22.29 -17.44
N ILE A 291 -7.10 22.08 -16.66
CA ILE A 291 -5.72 22.41 -17.04
C ILE A 291 -5.24 21.52 -18.19
N CYS A 292 -5.51 20.21 -18.17
CA CYS A 292 -5.21 19.32 -19.29
C CYS A 292 -5.93 19.75 -20.58
N ALA A 293 -7.22 20.09 -20.50
CA ALA A 293 -8.03 20.50 -21.64
C ALA A 293 -7.56 21.82 -22.25
N SER A 294 -7.01 22.72 -21.42
CA SER A 294 -6.53 24.04 -21.85
C SER A 294 -5.01 24.18 -21.86
N GLN A 295 -4.25 23.08 -21.72
CA GLN A 295 -2.78 23.13 -21.59
C GLN A 295 -2.08 23.76 -22.80
N GLN A 296 -2.70 23.67 -23.99
CA GLN A 296 -2.16 24.24 -25.22
C GLN A 296 -2.19 25.77 -25.21
N THR A 297 -3.18 26.37 -24.56
CA THR A 297 -3.42 27.82 -24.58
C THR A 297 -3.15 28.49 -23.23
N ASN A 298 -3.18 27.74 -22.14
CA ASN A 298 -2.84 28.24 -20.81
C ASN A 298 -1.38 28.63 -20.72
N SER A 299 -1.12 29.70 -19.98
CA SER A 299 0.24 30.06 -19.61
C SER A 299 0.87 29.01 -18.71
N ILE A 300 2.19 28.81 -18.85
CA ILE A 300 2.97 27.93 -17.97
C ILE A 300 2.71 28.27 -16.50
N GLN A 301 2.58 29.57 -16.17
CA GLN A 301 2.31 30.02 -14.81
C GLN A 301 1.09 29.33 -14.18
N ASN A 302 0.01 29.14 -14.93
CA ASN A 302 -1.21 28.52 -14.43
C ASN A 302 -1.03 27.01 -14.19
N ILE A 303 -0.16 26.37 -14.97
CA ILE A 303 0.16 24.94 -14.86
C ILE A 303 1.08 24.71 -13.66
N ILE A 304 2.17 25.48 -13.55
CA ILE A 304 3.15 25.31 -12.46
C ILE A 304 2.57 25.68 -11.09
N ARG A 305 1.57 26.56 -11.01
CA ARG A 305 0.89 26.94 -9.76
C ARG A 305 0.22 25.77 -9.03
N ILE A 306 -0.02 24.64 -9.71
CA ILE A 306 -0.52 23.41 -9.07
C ILE A 306 0.58 22.77 -8.20
N PHE A 307 1.84 22.93 -8.60
CA PHE A 307 2.99 22.30 -7.97
C PHE A 307 3.67 23.28 -7.02
N PRO A 308 3.51 23.12 -5.70
CA PRO A 308 4.15 24.00 -4.73
C PRO A 308 5.68 23.88 -4.75
N ASP A 309 6.20 22.74 -5.21
CA ASP A 309 7.62 22.46 -5.36
C ASP A 309 7.89 21.84 -6.74
N ILE A 310 8.52 22.63 -7.61
CA ILE A 310 8.81 22.20 -8.97
C ILE A 310 9.80 21.02 -9.03
N GLN A 311 10.67 20.86 -8.02
CA GLN A 311 11.65 19.78 -8.01
C GLN A 311 10.99 18.40 -7.85
N GLN A 312 9.77 18.36 -7.28
CA GLN A 312 8.99 17.15 -7.07
C GLN A 312 7.83 16.98 -8.06
N ALA A 313 7.61 17.96 -8.93
CA ALA A 313 6.42 18.00 -9.78
C ALA A 313 6.33 16.82 -10.77
N GLU A 314 7.45 16.28 -11.25
CA GLU A 314 7.46 15.05 -12.07
C GLU A 314 6.97 13.83 -11.30
N ASN A 315 7.41 13.68 -10.04
CA ASN A 315 6.99 12.58 -9.16
C ASN A 315 5.51 12.72 -8.79
N ASP A 316 5.06 13.94 -8.49
CA ASP A 316 3.66 14.24 -8.26
C ASP A 316 2.81 13.89 -9.50
N LEU A 317 3.22 14.29 -10.71
CA LEU A 317 2.52 13.98 -11.96
C LEU A 317 2.39 12.47 -12.19
N ASN A 318 3.45 11.69 -11.93
CA ASN A 318 3.42 10.23 -12.06
C ASN A 318 2.42 9.59 -11.09
N GLN A 319 2.34 10.08 -9.84
CA GLN A 319 1.37 9.60 -8.86
C GLN A 319 -0.06 10.07 -9.17
N LEU A 320 -0.21 11.21 -9.85
CA LEU A 320 -1.48 11.76 -10.30
C LEU A 320 -1.97 11.19 -11.64
N GLN A 321 -1.17 10.36 -12.31
CA GLN A 321 -1.52 9.72 -13.58
C GLN A 321 -2.94 9.12 -13.62
N PRO A 322 -3.45 8.43 -12.57
CA PRO A 322 -4.82 7.88 -12.60
C PRO A 322 -5.92 8.94 -12.73
N LEU A 323 -5.63 10.21 -12.43
CA LEU A 323 -6.58 11.32 -12.49
C LEU A 323 -6.48 12.13 -13.79
N LEU A 324 -5.45 11.88 -14.60
CA LEU A 324 -5.09 12.69 -15.77
C LEU A 324 -5.50 11.98 -17.07
N ASP A 325 -5.78 12.77 -18.11
CA ASP A 325 -5.91 12.25 -19.48
C ASP A 325 -4.54 11.69 -19.93
N PRO A 326 -4.46 10.41 -20.34
CA PRO A 326 -3.23 9.82 -20.86
C PRO A 326 -2.57 10.61 -22.00
N LEU A 327 -3.36 11.34 -22.80
CA LEU A 327 -2.86 12.17 -23.90
C LEU A 327 -2.25 13.50 -23.41
N ALA A 328 -2.67 14.00 -22.25
CA ALA A 328 -2.16 15.24 -21.68
C ALA A 328 -0.89 15.05 -20.84
N LEU A 329 -0.72 13.86 -20.25
CA LEU A 329 0.41 13.57 -19.35
C LEU A 329 1.79 13.85 -19.97
N PRO A 330 2.12 13.43 -21.21
CA PRO A 330 3.43 13.71 -21.80
C PRO A 330 3.72 15.20 -21.92
N GLN A 331 2.71 16.01 -22.25
CA GLN A 331 2.86 17.45 -22.41
C GLN A 331 3.11 18.14 -21.06
N LEU A 332 2.34 17.75 -20.02
CA LEU A 332 2.56 18.25 -18.67
C LEU A 332 3.94 17.86 -18.13
N LEU A 333 4.40 16.64 -18.39
CA LEU A 333 5.75 16.22 -18.04
C LEU A 333 6.80 17.08 -18.74
N SER A 334 6.67 17.33 -20.04
CA SER A 334 7.59 18.21 -20.77
C SER A 334 7.64 19.63 -20.17
N ILE A 335 6.49 20.22 -19.84
CA ILE A 335 6.43 21.57 -19.25
C ILE A 335 7.11 21.60 -17.88
N VAL A 336 6.81 20.62 -17.03
CA VAL A 336 7.37 20.53 -15.67
C VAL A 336 8.87 20.24 -15.71
N SER A 337 9.32 19.31 -16.55
CA SER A 337 10.74 18.97 -16.74
C SER A 337 11.55 20.16 -17.27
N PHE A 338 10.99 20.91 -18.23
CA PHE A 338 11.59 22.17 -18.67
C PHE A 338 11.72 23.14 -17.50
N TRP A 339 10.63 23.41 -16.78
CA TRP A 339 10.62 24.44 -15.74
C TRP A 339 11.58 24.10 -14.59
N LYS A 340 11.62 22.82 -14.17
CA LYS A 340 12.55 22.28 -13.19
C LYS A 340 14.01 22.53 -13.55
N ASN A 341 14.36 22.42 -14.83
CA ASN A 341 15.73 22.53 -15.34
C ASN A 341 15.99 23.86 -16.08
N SER A 342 15.05 24.81 -16.05
CA SER A 342 15.05 26.01 -16.90
C SER A 342 16.36 26.80 -16.84
N SER A 343 16.90 27.00 -15.63
CA SER A 343 18.20 27.67 -15.45
C SER A 343 19.34 26.93 -16.16
N ARG A 344 19.47 25.61 -15.96
CA ARG A 344 20.50 24.79 -16.62
C ARG A 344 20.34 24.82 -18.13
N ILE A 345 19.10 24.68 -18.63
CA ILE A 345 18.79 24.73 -20.05
C ILE A 345 19.19 26.08 -20.66
N HIS A 346 18.83 27.19 -20.02
CA HIS A 346 19.24 28.53 -20.47
C HIS A 346 20.75 28.71 -20.50
N HIS A 347 21.47 28.20 -19.50
CA HIS A 347 22.94 28.22 -19.50
C HIS A 347 23.52 27.40 -20.64
N ILE A 348 23.00 26.20 -20.91
CA ILE A 348 23.41 25.38 -22.04
C ILE A 348 23.20 26.13 -23.37
N CYS A 349 22.01 26.69 -23.57
CA CYS A 349 21.67 27.42 -24.80
C CYS A 349 22.57 28.65 -25.01
N LYS A 350 22.82 29.45 -23.96
CA LYS A 350 23.73 30.60 -24.03
C LYS A 350 25.17 30.17 -24.32
N GLY A 351 25.66 29.13 -23.64
CA GLY A 351 27.02 28.62 -23.84
C GLY A 351 27.24 28.07 -25.25
N LEU A 352 26.26 27.35 -25.78
CA LEU A 352 26.25 26.89 -27.17
C LEU A 352 26.26 28.07 -28.15
N SER A 353 25.44 29.10 -27.92
CA SER A 353 25.41 30.31 -28.74
C SER A 353 26.73 31.11 -28.71
N PHE A 354 27.44 31.14 -27.58
CA PHE A 354 28.75 31.80 -27.50
C PHE A 354 29.83 30.97 -28.16
N LEU A 355 29.86 29.67 -27.90
CA LEU A 355 30.87 28.79 -28.48
C LEU A 355 30.73 28.74 -30.00
N SER A 356 29.50 28.64 -30.52
CA SER A 356 29.26 28.62 -31.98
C SER A 356 29.78 29.88 -32.66
N LYS A 357 29.61 31.06 -32.05
CA LYS A 357 30.18 32.33 -32.51
C LYS A 357 31.71 32.33 -32.46
N ALA A 358 32.30 31.84 -31.37
CA ALA A 358 33.75 31.82 -31.19
C ALA A 358 34.45 30.89 -32.20
N VAL A 359 33.82 29.76 -32.55
CA VAL A 359 34.41 28.76 -33.46
C VAL A 359 33.84 28.79 -34.88
N SER A 360 32.97 29.76 -35.20
CA SER A 360 32.25 29.84 -36.49
C SER A 360 31.50 28.55 -36.85
N ALA A 361 30.94 27.84 -35.87
CA ALA A 361 30.18 26.61 -36.09
C ALA A 361 28.70 26.92 -36.39
N SER A 362 28.10 26.15 -37.30
CA SER A 362 26.67 26.25 -37.62
C SER A 362 25.84 25.56 -36.54
N ILE A 363 25.06 26.33 -35.79
CA ILE A 363 24.04 25.83 -34.86
C ILE A 363 22.71 26.52 -35.17
N ASP A 364 21.59 25.85 -34.92
CA ASP A 364 20.27 26.48 -35.05
C ASP A 364 20.07 27.53 -33.95
N SER A 365 20.48 28.77 -34.24
CA SER A 365 20.31 29.89 -33.32
C SER A 365 18.83 30.19 -33.05
N THR A 366 17.93 29.85 -33.98
CA THR A 366 16.50 30.12 -33.82
C THR A 366 15.88 29.21 -32.75
N LEU A 367 16.29 27.94 -32.69
CA LEU A 367 15.89 27.04 -31.62
C LEU A 367 16.43 27.51 -30.25
N LEU A 368 17.71 27.88 -30.18
CA LEU A 368 18.34 28.34 -28.93
C LEU A 368 17.67 29.61 -28.38
N ASP A 369 17.39 30.58 -29.24
CA ASP A 369 16.71 31.82 -28.88
C ASP A 369 15.26 31.54 -28.45
N SER A 370 14.55 30.64 -29.14
CA SER A 370 13.19 30.23 -28.79
C SER A 370 13.13 29.58 -27.41
N VAL A 371 14.08 28.69 -27.09
CA VAL A 371 14.17 28.05 -25.77
C VAL A 371 14.43 29.09 -24.68
N CYS A 372 15.35 30.02 -24.90
CA CYS A 372 15.65 31.09 -23.94
C CYS A 372 14.52 32.11 -23.77
N ALA A 373 13.61 32.23 -24.75
CA ALA A 373 12.47 33.13 -24.69
C ALA A 373 11.29 32.57 -23.86
N ILE A 374 11.30 31.26 -23.57
CA ILE A 374 10.25 30.63 -22.75
C ILE A 374 10.21 31.28 -21.36
N ASN A 375 9.04 31.77 -20.98
CA ASN A 375 8.81 32.43 -19.70
C ASN A 375 7.42 32.07 -19.15
N GLU A 376 7.07 32.59 -17.97
CA GLU A 376 5.80 32.27 -17.29
C GLU A 376 4.54 32.52 -18.13
N ARG A 377 4.59 33.44 -19.10
CA ARG A 377 3.47 33.81 -19.98
C ARG A 377 3.40 32.97 -21.25
N THR A 378 4.46 32.25 -21.60
CA THR A 378 4.47 31.33 -22.73
C THR A 378 3.37 30.29 -22.56
N SER A 379 2.72 29.91 -23.66
CA SER A 379 1.68 28.88 -23.62
C SER A 379 2.30 27.50 -23.33
N GLY A 380 1.56 26.62 -22.65
CA GLY A 380 2.04 25.27 -22.34
C GLY A 380 2.34 24.45 -23.59
N GLY A 381 1.53 24.60 -24.65
CA GLY A 381 1.76 23.97 -25.94
C GLY A 381 3.07 24.40 -26.60
N GLU A 382 3.32 25.70 -26.66
CA GLU A 382 4.57 26.26 -27.20
C GLU A 382 5.78 25.83 -26.38
N CYS A 383 5.67 25.82 -25.04
CA CYS A 383 6.72 25.31 -24.15
C CYS A 383 7.04 23.85 -24.43
N ALA A 384 6.02 22.98 -24.46
CA ALA A 384 6.21 21.55 -24.66
C ALA A 384 6.83 21.25 -26.02
N LEU A 385 6.36 21.90 -27.09
CA LEU A 385 6.90 21.74 -28.45
C LEU A 385 8.34 22.22 -28.56
N THR A 386 8.64 23.40 -28.01
CA THR A 386 9.99 23.98 -28.06
C THR A 386 10.98 23.17 -27.23
N TYR A 387 10.55 22.70 -26.06
CA TYR A 387 11.36 21.83 -25.22
C TYR A 387 11.62 20.48 -25.88
N GLU A 388 10.61 19.84 -26.48
CA GLU A 388 10.83 18.55 -27.15
C GLU A 388 11.83 18.67 -28.31
N LYS A 389 11.77 19.74 -29.10
CA LYS A 389 12.79 20.04 -30.12
C LYS A 389 14.18 20.21 -29.52
N TYR A 390 14.30 20.98 -28.43
CA TYR A 390 15.57 21.10 -27.70
C TYR A 390 16.10 19.74 -27.26
N ARG A 391 15.23 18.86 -26.77
CA ARG A 391 15.63 17.53 -26.33
C ARG A 391 16.14 16.67 -27.48
N ASP A 392 15.42 16.68 -28.60
CA ASP A 392 15.74 15.88 -29.77
C ASP A 392 17.03 16.32 -30.46
N GLU A 393 17.23 17.63 -30.60
CA GLU A 393 18.32 18.20 -31.39
C GLU A 393 19.58 18.47 -30.56
N ILE A 394 19.44 18.66 -29.25
CA ILE A 394 20.55 19.09 -28.36
C ILE A 394 20.74 18.13 -27.19
N GLU A 395 19.73 17.91 -26.35
CA GLU A 395 19.92 17.14 -25.11
C GLU A 395 20.29 15.67 -25.37
N ARG A 396 19.53 14.96 -26.20
CA ARG A 396 19.71 13.52 -26.45
C ARG A 396 20.97 13.18 -27.26
N PRO A 397 21.38 13.96 -28.28
CA PRO A 397 22.60 13.65 -29.04
C PRO A 397 23.89 13.90 -28.27
N LEU A 398 23.85 14.72 -27.21
CA LEU A 398 25.02 15.14 -26.45
C LEU A 398 25.14 14.36 -25.14
N SER A 399 26.38 14.10 -24.71
CA SER A 399 26.60 13.53 -23.37
C SER A 399 26.39 14.58 -22.27
N ASP A 400 26.01 14.14 -21.07
CA ASP A 400 25.85 15.03 -19.91
C ASP A 400 27.10 15.86 -19.61
N ASN A 401 28.31 15.31 -19.85
CA ASN A 401 29.57 16.03 -19.68
C ASN A 401 29.68 17.21 -20.67
N MET A 402 29.22 17.02 -21.91
CA MET A 402 29.21 18.10 -22.91
C MET A 402 28.17 19.16 -22.57
N LEU A 403 26.96 18.75 -22.17
CA LEU A 403 25.93 19.69 -21.70
C LEU A 403 26.41 20.50 -20.48
N THR A 404 27.11 19.85 -19.56
CA THR A 404 27.72 20.52 -18.40
C THR A 404 28.80 21.51 -18.82
N LEU A 405 29.66 21.14 -19.76
CA LEU A 405 30.67 22.04 -20.34
C LEU A 405 30.02 23.28 -20.95
N PHE A 406 28.96 23.11 -21.76
CA PHE A 406 28.25 24.24 -22.36
C PHE A 406 27.58 25.13 -21.31
N SER A 407 26.98 24.52 -20.28
CA SER A 407 26.44 25.27 -19.15
C SER A 407 27.51 26.16 -18.49
N TYR A 408 28.71 25.63 -18.23
CA TYR A 408 29.81 26.41 -17.65
C TYR A 408 30.36 27.46 -18.61
N TYR A 409 30.43 27.15 -19.91
CA TYR A 409 30.92 28.09 -20.91
C TYR A 409 30.12 29.40 -20.90
N SER A 410 28.80 29.31 -20.66
CA SER A 410 27.92 30.47 -20.51
C SER A 410 28.26 31.37 -19.32
N SER A 411 28.85 30.82 -18.26
CA SER A 411 29.26 31.57 -17.06
C SER A 411 30.70 32.07 -17.16
N SER A 412 31.51 31.47 -18.04
CA SER A 412 32.89 31.87 -18.23
C SER A 412 33.09 32.96 -19.28
N SER A 413 32.09 33.30 -20.11
CA SER A 413 32.20 34.45 -21.00
C SER A 413 32.41 35.76 -20.24
N ASP A 414 31.91 35.87 -19.01
CA ASP A 414 32.17 37.02 -18.11
C ASP A 414 33.64 37.08 -17.60
N LEU A 415 34.44 36.03 -17.82
CA LEU A 415 35.85 35.94 -17.41
C LEU A 415 36.85 36.07 -18.59
N PHE A 416 36.36 36.03 -19.83
CA PHE A 416 37.19 36.04 -21.04
C PHE A 416 37.00 37.28 -21.94
N ASP A 417 36.03 38.15 -21.61
CA ASP A 417 36.02 39.57 -22.01
C ASP A 417 36.82 40.41 -21.01
#